data_AF-A0A2H1X3B2-F1
#
_entry.id   AF-A0A2H1X3B2-F1
#
_cell.length_a   1.000
_cell.length_b   1.000
_cell.length_c   1.000
_cell.angle_alpha   90.00
_cell.angle_beta   90.00
_cell.angle_gamma   90.00
#
_symmetry.space_group_name_H-M   'P 1'
#
loop_
_entity.id
_entity.type
_entity.pdbx_description
1 polymer ?
#
loop_
_entity_poly.entity_id
_entity_poly.type
_entity_poly.pdbx_seq_one_letter_code
_entity_poly.pdbx_strand_id
1 'polypeptide(L)'
;MLRVILDKFWNEDVWLPPNTTWEDLAPGPDKAVVYNDYRHLLYPLPLALVLIVLRRTLEEYWFAPFGKSLGIKNTRSKKAPSNPKLENAYQLSPKIKHKQ
;
A
#
# COMPACT_ATOMS: atom_id res chain seq x y z
N MET A 1 4.84 -14.57 -17.46
CA MET A 1 5.61 -14.36 -16.21
C MET A 1 4.70 -14.20 -14.99
N LEU A 2 3.73 -13.28 -14.98
CA LEU A 2 2.81 -13.06 -13.85
C LEU A 2 2.03 -14.32 -13.41
N ARG A 3 1.51 -15.10 -14.37
CA ARG A 3 0.80 -16.36 -14.08
C ARG A 3 1.66 -17.36 -13.31
N VAL A 4 2.91 -17.57 -13.75
CA VAL A 4 3.87 -18.47 -13.07
C VAL A 4 4.12 -18.05 -11.62
N ILE A 5 4.20 -16.74 -11.35
CA ILE A 5 4.38 -16.22 -9.99
C ILE A 5 3.12 -16.46 -9.16
N LEU A 6 1.94 -16.23 -9.75
CA LEU A 6 0.65 -16.51 -9.12
C LEU A 6 0.46 -17.99 -8.80
N ASP A 7 0.76 -18.87 -9.75
CA ASP A 7 0.64 -20.33 -9.60
C ASP A 7 1.59 -20.82 -8.50
N LYS A 8 2.80 -20.24 -8.42
CA LYS A 8 3.75 -20.55 -7.34
C LYS A 8 3.30 -19.97 -5.99
N PHE A 9 2.65 -18.81 -5.98
CA PHE A 9 2.12 -18.20 -4.76
C PHE A 9 0.91 -18.97 -4.23
N TRP A 10 0.03 -19.43 -5.11
CA TRP A 10 -1.17 -20.22 -4.81
C TRP A 10 -0.89 -21.73 -4.76
N ASN A 11 0.32 -22.13 -4.38
CA ASN A 11 0.67 -23.54 -4.26
C ASN A 11 -0.21 -24.24 -3.20
N GLU A 12 -0.79 -25.38 -3.56
CA GLU A 12 -1.72 -26.15 -2.75
C GLU A 12 -1.08 -26.61 -1.44
N ASP A 13 0.18 -27.04 -1.46
CA ASP A 13 0.91 -27.50 -0.27
C ASP A 13 1.08 -26.43 0.82
N VAL A 14 1.01 -25.15 0.45
CA VAL A 14 1.21 -24.01 1.36
C VAL A 14 -0.11 -23.57 1.98
N TRP A 15 -1.19 -23.61 1.21
CA TRP A 15 -2.48 -23.03 1.59
C TRP A 15 -3.53 -24.07 2.00
N LEU A 16 -3.42 -25.32 1.53
CA LEU A 16 -4.40 -26.37 1.77
C LEU A 16 -3.86 -27.47 2.69
N PRO A 17 -4.76 -28.17 3.40
CA PRO A 17 -4.43 -29.42 4.08
C PRO A 17 -3.98 -30.51 3.09
N PRO A 18 -3.20 -31.51 3.55
CA PRO A 18 -2.75 -32.60 2.70
C PRO A 18 -3.94 -33.36 2.09
N ASN A 19 -3.80 -33.77 0.82
CA ASN A 19 -4.82 -34.45 0.00
C ASN A 19 -6.02 -33.57 -0.42
N THR A 20 -5.90 -32.24 -0.41
CA THR A 20 -6.94 -31.33 -0.93
C THR A 20 -6.36 -30.45 -2.03
N THR A 21 -7.10 -30.29 -3.12
CA THR A 21 -6.73 -29.40 -4.24
C THR A 21 -7.67 -28.20 -4.34
N TRP A 22 -7.28 -27.17 -5.09
CA TRP A 22 -8.18 -26.04 -5.35
C TRP A 22 -9.42 -26.45 -6.17
N GLU A 23 -9.32 -27.51 -6.98
CA GLU A 23 -10.43 -28.08 -7.75
C GLU A 23 -11.50 -28.70 -6.82
N ASP A 24 -11.08 -29.28 -5.69
CA ASP A 24 -11.99 -29.80 -4.66
C ASP A 24 -12.77 -28.69 -3.94
N LEU A 25 -12.31 -27.45 -4.01
CA LEU A 25 -12.98 -26.28 -3.47
C LEU A 25 -13.81 -25.51 -4.52
N ALA A 26 -13.61 -25.80 -5.81
CA ALA A 26 -14.33 -25.13 -6.90
C ALA A 26 -15.85 -25.38 -6.80
N PRO A 27 -16.70 -24.37 -7.08
CA PRO A 27 -18.15 -24.52 -7.01
C PRO A 27 -18.63 -25.57 -8.02
N GLY A 28 -19.44 -26.52 -7.57
CA GLY A 28 -20.02 -27.57 -8.40
C GLY A 28 -21.46 -27.89 -8.01
N PRO A 29 -22.27 -28.46 -8.91
CA PRO A 29 -23.69 -28.76 -8.67
C PRO A 29 -23.89 -29.76 -7.53
N ASP A 30 -22.88 -30.58 -7.24
CA ASP A 30 -22.93 -31.64 -6.24
C ASP A 30 -22.46 -31.20 -4.85
N LYS A 31 -22.05 -29.92 -4.68
CA LYS A 31 -21.50 -29.40 -3.43
C LYS A 31 -22.54 -28.58 -2.67
N ALA A 32 -22.79 -28.98 -1.41
CA ALA A 32 -23.74 -28.29 -0.53
C ALA A 32 -23.32 -26.87 -0.14
N VAL A 33 -22.03 -26.54 -0.24
CA VAL A 33 -21.46 -25.25 0.14
C VAL A 33 -20.64 -24.69 -1.03
N VAL A 34 -20.90 -23.43 -1.36
CA VAL A 34 -20.13 -22.67 -2.36
C VAL A 34 -19.05 -21.88 -1.62
N TYR A 35 -17.79 -22.24 -1.84
CA TYR A 35 -16.64 -21.51 -1.31
C TYR A 35 -16.30 -20.29 -2.19
N ASN A 36 -15.70 -19.26 -1.58
CA ASN A 36 -15.23 -18.09 -2.30
C ASN A 36 -14.00 -18.41 -3.15
N ASP A 37 -13.95 -17.88 -4.38
CA ASP A 37 -12.80 -18.04 -5.27
C ASP A 37 -11.59 -17.28 -4.71
N TYR A 38 -10.48 -18.00 -4.51
CA TYR A 38 -9.20 -17.47 -4.03
C TYR A 38 -8.64 -16.37 -4.96
N ARG A 39 -8.97 -16.41 -6.26
CA ARG A 39 -8.55 -15.43 -7.26
C ARG A 39 -9.12 -14.04 -6.98
N HIS A 40 -10.24 -13.95 -6.24
CA HIS A 40 -10.87 -12.68 -5.91
C HIS A 40 -10.00 -11.80 -5.00
N LEU A 41 -9.03 -12.38 -4.28
CA LEU A 41 -8.08 -11.64 -3.44
C LEU A 41 -7.15 -10.73 -4.25
N LEU A 42 -7.09 -10.89 -5.57
CA LEU A 42 -6.32 -10.05 -6.46
C LEU A 42 -7.04 -8.75 -6.84
N TYR A 43 -8.38 -8.67 -6.72
CA TYR A 43 -9.14 -7.46 -7.07
C TYR A 43 -8.94 -6.27 -6.11
N PRO A 44 -8.79 -6.47 -4.78
CA PRO A 44 -8.49 -5.37 -3.86
C PRO A 44 -7.18 -4.64 -4.18
N LEU A 45 -6.19 -5.32 -4.77
CA LEU A 45 -4.88 -4.73 -5.06
C LEU A 45 -4.94 -3.58 -6.09
N PRO A 46 -5.49 -3.76 -7.32
CA PRO A 46 -5.68 -2.66 -8.25
C PRO A 46 -6.69 -1.63 -7.70
N LEU A 47 -7.73 -2.08 -6.97
CA LEU A 47 -8.69 -1.16 -6.37
C LEU A 47 -8.02 -0.22 -5.35
N ALA A 48 -7.15 -0.74 -4.49
CA ALA A 48 -6.38 0.05 -3.54
C ALA A 48 -5.47 1.07 -4.26
N LEU A 49 -4.80 0.65 -5.33
CA LEU A 49 -4.02 1.58 -6.16
C LEU A 49 -4.88 2.70 -6.74
N VAL A 50 -6.06 2.37 -7.27
CA VAL A 50 -7.03 3.36 -7.78
C VAL A 50 -7.46 4.32 -6.67
N LEU A 51 -7.80 3.81 -5.48
CA LEU A 51 -8.21 4.64 -4.34
C LEU A 51 -7.08 5.54 -3.85
N ILE A 52 -5.82 5.06 -3.85
CA ILE A 52 -4.65 5.88 -3.47
C ILE A 52 -4.44 7.00 -4.49
N VAL A 53 -4.50 6.69 -5.79
CA VAL A 53 -4.38 7.69 -6.85
C VAL A 53 -5.52 8.70 -6.75
N LEU A 54 -6.76 8.23 -6.61
CA LEU A 54 -7.94 9.09 -6.44
C LEU A 54 -7.82 9.99 -5.21
N ARG A 55 -7.36 9.45 -4.08
CA ARG A 55 -7.10 10.24 -2.89
C ARG A 55 -6.09 11.34 -3.17
N ARG A 56 -4.98 11.01 -3.84
CA ARG A 56 -3.91 11.95 -4.19
C ARG A 56 -4.42 13.06 -5.10
N THR A 57 -5.20 12.70 -6.12
CA THR A 57 -5.73 13.68 -7.07
C THR A 57 -6.75 14.59 -6.40
N LEU A 58 -7.64 14.06 -5.57
CA LEU A 58 -8.58 14.90 -4.81
C LEU A 58 -7.87 15.84 -3.83
N GLU A 59 -6.85 15.36 -3.10
CA GLU A 59 -6.02 16.22 -2.24
C GLU A 59 -5.32 17.34 -3.01
N GLU A 60 -4.65 17.02 -4.11
CA GLU A 60 -3.83 18.00 -4.82
C GLU A 60 -4.65 18.92 -5.74
N TYR A 61 -5.73 18.43 -6.37
CA TYR A 61 -6.51 19.20 -7.34
C TYR A 61 -7.78 19.83 -6.78
N TRP A 62 -8.38 19.29 -5.72
CA TRP A 62 -9.65 19.80 -5.20
C TRP A 62 -9.44 20.44 -3.83
N PHE A 63 -8.90 19.71 -2.87
CA PHE A 63 -8.73 20.22 -1.51
C PHE A 63 -7.65 21.29 -1.40
N ALA A 64 -6.50 21.15 -2.09
CA ALA A 64 -5.43 22.13 -2.04
C ALA A 64 -5.80 23.51 -2.62
N PRO A 65 -6.44 23.64 -3.81
CA PRO A 65 -6.89 24.95 -4.28
C PRO A 65 -8.08 25.48 -3.49
N PHE A 66 -9.00 24.62 -3.04
CA PHE A 66 -10.11 25.03 -2.19
C PHE A 66 -9.62 25.61 -0.84
N GLY A 67 -8.64 24.96 -0.20
CA GLY A 67 -7.99 25.48 1.00
C GLY A 67 -7.27 26.82 0.75
N LYS A 68 -6.62 26.97 -0.41
CA LYS A 68 -6.02 28.26 -0.80
C LYS A 68 -7.08 29.35 -1.02
N SER A 69 -8.22 29.04 -1.62
CA SER A 69 -9.33 30.01 -1.76
C SER A 69 -9.93 30.43 -0.43
N LEU A 70 -9.89 29.56 0.58
CA LEU A 70 -10.27 29.86 1.96
C LEU A 70 -9.19 30.60 2.76
N GLY A 71 -8.07 30.98 2.13
CA GLY A 71 -6.97 31.70 2.78
C GLY A 71 -6.05 30.84 3.64
N ILE A 72 -6.24 29.51 3.65
CA ILE A 72 -5.35 28.59 4.37
C ILE A 72 -4.04 28.51 3.60
N LYS A 73 -2.97 29.05 4.19
CA LYS A 73 -1.61 28.90 3.65
C LYS A 73 -1.28 27.42 3.59
N ASN A 74 -1.02 26.93 2.38
CA ASN A 74 -0.65 25.54 2.14
C ASN A 74 0.76 25.29 2.71
N THR A 75 0.82 25.06 4.02
CA THR A 75 2.05 24.80 4.77
C THR A 75 2.48 23.36 4.55
N ARG A 76 2.96 23.07 3.35
CA ARG A 76 3.70 21.84 3.14
C ARG A 76 5.03 22.00 3.89
N SER A 77 5.37 21.05 4.76
CA SER A 77 6.67 21.03 5.44
C SER A 77 7.78 21.16 4.38
N LYS A 78 8.39 22.34 4.30
CA LYS A 78 9.51 22.57 3.40
C LYS A 78 10.68 21.82 3.99
N LYS A 79 11.18 20.82 3.26
CA LYS A 79 12.45 20.18 3.64
C LYS A 79 13.52 21.27 3.70
N ALA A 80 14.34 21.25 4.73
CA ALA A 80 15.48 22.14 4.83
C ALA A 80 16.37 21.96 3.59
N PRO A 81 16.88 23.05 2.98
CA PRO A 81 17.82 22.93 1.88
C PRO A 81 19.07 22.17 2.34
N SER A 82 19.60 21.32 1.47
CA SER A 82 20.85 20.61 1.76
C SER A 82 21.98 21.64 1.86
N ASN A 83 22.55 21.77 3.07
CA ASN A 83 23.66 22.67 3.33
C ASN A 83 24.81 21.88 3.96
N PRO A 84 25.89 21.59 3.20
CA PRO A 84 26.98 20.75 3.68
C PRO A 84 27.72 21.36 4.88
N LYS A 85 27.72 22.70 5.03
CA LYS A 85 28.32 23.35 6.21
C LYS A 85 27.55 23.05 7.48
N LEU A 86 26.21 23.07 7.42
CA LEU A 86 25.35 22.76 8.55
C LEU A 86 25.41 21.27 8.89
N GLU A 87 25.51 20.40 7.87
CA GLU A 87 25.65 18.96 8.07
C GLU A 87 26.98 18.62 8.76
N ASN A 88 28.09 19.19 8.29
CA ASN A 88 29.40 19.01 8.92
C ASN A 88 29.41 19.55 10.36
N ALA A 89 28.80 20.71 10.60
CA ALA A 89 28.67 21.25 11.95
C ALA A 89 27.82 20.35 12.88
N TYR A 90 26.74 19.75 12.35
CA TYR A 90 25.92 18.80 13.09
C TYR A 90 26.69 17.53 13.44
N GLN A 91 27.47 16.99 12.51
CA GLN A 91 28.30 15.79 12.74
C GLN A 91 29.42 16.02 13.76
N LEU A 92 30.00 17.23 13.79
CA LEU A 92 31.05 17.62 14.74
C LEU A 92 30.51 18.05 16.12
N SER A 93 29.21 18.31 16.22
CA SER A 93 28.58 18.73 17.47
C SER A 93 28.41 17.53 18.42
N PRO A 94 28.79 17.63 19.71
CA PRO A 94 28.45 16.61 20.68
C PRO A 94 26.92 16.49 20.75
N LYS A 95 26.40 15.27 20.57
CA LYS A 95 24.96 14.99 20.60
C LYS A 95 24.35 15.65 21.84
N ILE A 96 23.51 16.66 21.63
CA ILE A 96 22.75 17.29 22.69
C ILE A 96 21.87 16.17 23.27
N LYS A 97 22.19 15.71 24.48
CA LYS A 97 21.30 14.81 25.23
C LYS A 97 20.01 15.58 25.45
N HIS A 98 18.99 15.27 24.64
CA HIS A 98 17.65 15.79 24.86
C HIS A 98 17.26 15.34 26.27
N LYS A 99 17.05 16.28 27.20
CA LYS A 99 16.43 15.94 28.48
C LYS A 99 15.04 15.38 28.16
N GLN A 100 14.81 14.14 28.58
CA GLN A 100 13.47 13.58 28.65
C GLN A 100 12.70 14.26 29.78
#